data_AF-A0A7H4N7H3-F1
#
_entry.id   AF-A0A7H4N7H3-F1
#
_cell.length_a   1.000
_cell.length_b   1.000
_cell.length_c   1.000
_cell.angle_alpha   90.00
_cell.angle_beta   90.00
_cell.angle_gamma   90.00
#
_symmetry.space_group_name_H-M   'P 1'
#
loop_
_entity.id
_entity.type
_entity.pdbx_description
1 polymer ?
#
loop_
_entity_poly.entity_id
_entity_poly.type
_entity_poly.pdbx_seq_one_letter_code
_entity_poly.pdbx_strand_id
1 'polypeptide(L)'
;MAFAAATGVMPLDMPESVLVRFKGKMQPGITLRDLVHAIPLYAIKQGLLTVEKKGKKNIFSGRILEIEGLPDLKVEQAFELTDASAERSAAGCTIKLNKEPIVEYLTSNIVLLKWMIAEGYGDRRTLERRVQGMEKWLADPQLLEGDADAEYAAVIDIDLADIKEPILCAPNDPDDARLLSDVQGEKIDEVFIGSCMTNIGHFRAAGKLLDNHKGQLPTRLWVAPPTRMDAAQLTEEGYYSVFGKSGARIGNPWLFPVHG
;
A
#
# COMPACT_ATOMS: atom_id res chain seq x y z
N MET A 1 -0.11 -12.75 19.12
CA MET A 1 -1.05 -13.48 18.24
C MET A 1 -1.76 -14.65 18.92
N ALA A 2 -1.06 -15.67 19.44
CA ALA A 2 -1.71 -16.84 20.04
C ALA A 2 -2.71 -16.50 21.16
N PHE A 3 -2.34 -15.59 22.07
CA PHE A 3 -3.23 -15.11 23.13
C PHE A 3 -4.51 -14.50 22.57
N ALA A 4 -4.39 -13.51 21.68
CA ALA A 4 -5.55 -12.83 21.08
C ALA A 4 -6.46 -13.77 20.29
N ALA A 5 -5.89 -14.73 19.56
CA ALA A 5 -6.66 -15.74 18.84
C ALA A 5 -7.44 -16.68 19.79
N ALA A 6 -6.88 -16.97 20.96
CA ALA A 6 -7.51 -17.85 21.95
C ALA A 6 -8.56 -17.14 22.82
N THR A 7 -8.32 -15.87 23.18
CA THR A 7 -9.15 -15.14 24.16
C THR A 7 -10.10 -14.13 23.51
N GLY A 8 -9.85 -13.73 22.27
CA GLY A 8 -10.58 -12.65 21.60
C GLY A 8 -10.23 -11.25 22.12
N VAL A 9 -9.17 -11.11 22.94
CA VAL A 9 -8.72 -9.82 23.51
C VAL A 9 -7.21 -9.63 23.36
N MET A 10 -6.76 -8.38 23.29
CA MET A 10 -5.35 -8.03 23.15
C MET A 10 -4.98 -6.93 24.15
N PRO A 11 -3.95 -7.14 25.01
CA PRO A 11 -3.42 -6.05 25.83
C PRO A 11 -2.76 -5.01 24.95
N LEU A 12 -3.02 -3.73 25.22
CA LEU A 12 -2.49 -2.61 24.46
C LEU A 12 -2.29 -1.42 25.40
N ASP A 13 -1.04 -0.97 25.55
CA ASP A 13 -0.74 0.35 26.08
C ASP A 13 -0.89 1.34 24.93
N MET A 14 -1.88 2.24 25.04
CA MET A 14 -2.29 3.10 23.93
C MET A 14 -1.15 4.04 23.51
N PRO A 15 -0.63 3.93 22.28
CA PRO A 15 0.43 4.82 21.81
C PRO A 15 -0.10 6.23 21.52
N GLU A 16 0.80 7.20 21.56
CA GLU A 16 0.54 8.54 21.01
C GLU A 16 0.42 8.48 19.47
N SER A 17 -0.20 9.50 18.87
CA SER A 17 -0.41 9.59 17.43
C SER A 17 0.45 10.66 16.75
N VAL A 18 0.78 10.44 15.48
CA VAL A 18 1.38 11.41 14.55
C VAL A 18 0.45 11.57 13.36
N LEU A 19 0.01 12.80 13.09
CA LEU A 19 -0.85 13.10 11.96
C LEU A 19 -0.02 13.47 10.72
N VAL A 20 -0.31 12.82 9.60
CA VAL A 20 0.17 13.20 8.26
C VAL A 20 -1.03 13.63 7.44
N ARG A 21 -1.02 14.86 6.92
CA ARG A 21 -2.12 15.41 6.13
C ARG A 21 -1.65 15.83 4.76
N PHE A 22 -2.23 15.24 3.73
CA PHE A 22 -2.03 15.65 2.35
C PHE A 22 -3.00 16.77 1.97
N LYS A 23 -2.55 17.74 1.17
CA LYS A 23 -3.41 18.80 0.63
C LYS A 23 -3.09 19.10 -0.82
N GLY A 24 -4.08 19.57 -1.58
CA GLY A 24 -3.90 19.95 -2.98
C GLY A 24 -4.23 18.82 -3.97
N LYS A 25 -3.59 18.84 -5.15
CA LYS A 25 -3.81 17.86 -6.22
C LYS A 25 -2.50 17.23 -6.65
N MET A 26 -2.52 15.93 -6.91
CA MET A 26 -1.38 15.20 -7.46
C MET A 26 -0.93 15.80 -8.80
N GLN A 27 0.39 15.93 -8.97
CA GLN A 27 0.98 16.41 -10.21
C GLN A 27 1.00 15.32 -11.29
N PRO A 28 1.09 15.70 -12.58
CA PRO A 28 1.20 14.72 -13.67
C PRO A 28 2.38 13.77 -13.48
N GLY A 29 2.14 12.46 -13.63
CA GLY A 29 3.16 11.42 -13.50
C GLY A 29 3.47 11.00 -12.07
N ILE A 30 2.94 11.68 -11.05
CA ILE A 30 3.05 11.29 -9.65
C ILE A 30 2.01 10.22 -9.33
N THR A 31 2.47 9.19 -8.61
CA THR A 31 1.66 8.05 -8.17
C THR A 31 1.43 8.08 -6.67
N LEU A 32 0.52 7.23 -6.18
CA LEU A 32 0.32 7.08 -4.75
C LEU A 32 1.57 6.57 -4.03
N ARG A 33 2.40 5.77 -4.71
CA ARG A 33 3.65 5.28 -4.16
C ARG A 33 4.67 6.39 -3.91
N ASP A 34 4.64 7.45 -4.70
CA ASP A 34 5.46 8.64 -4.45
C ASP A 34 5.00 9.37 -3.18
N LEU A 35 3.69 9.42 -2.91
CA LEU A 35 3.15 9.98 -1.67
C LEU A 35 3.56 9.15 -0.44
N VAL A 36 3.63 7.83 -0.57
CA VAL A 36 4.18 6.94 0.47
C VAL A 36 5.60 7.37 0.82
N HIS A 37 6.47 7.54 -0.18
CA HIS A 37 7.87 7.93 0.04
C HIS A 37 8.03 9.42 0.41
N ALA A 38 7.03 10.26 0.12
CA ALA A 38 7.00 11.64 0.56
C ALA A 38 6.96 11.77 2.09
N ILE A 39 6.33 10.82 2.81
CA ILE A 39 6.25 10.84 4.27
C ILE A 39 7.67 10.84 4.92
N PRO A 40 8.56 9.85 4.64
CA PRO A 40 9.95 9.92 5.10
C PRO A 40 10.67 11.18 4.63
N LEU A 41 10.50 11.57 3.36
CA LEU A 41 11.21 12.71 2.79
C LEU A 41 10.89 14.01 3.54
N TYR A 42 9.61 14.28 3.81
CA TYR A 42 9.19 15.49 4.54
C TYR A 42 9.53 15.42 6.02
N ALA A 43 9.44 14.24 6.65
CA ALA A 43 9.90 14.07 8.03
C ALA A 43 11.40 14.36 8.18
N ILE A 44 12.23 13.96 7.20
CA ILE A 44 13.66 14.29 7.16
C ILE A 44 13.86 15.79 6.97
N LYS A 45 13.17 16.41 6.01
CA LYS A 45 13.23 17.87 5.77
C LYS A 45 12.88 18.69 7.02
N GLN A 46 11.95 18.19 7.84
CA GLN A 46 11.55 18.83 9.09
C GLN A 46 12.42 18.44 10.30
N GLY A 47 13.42 17.57 10.14
CA GLY A 47 14.31 17.11 11.21
C GLY A 47 13.66 16.14 12.21
N LEU A 48 12.49 15.58 11.86
CA LEU A 48 11.72 14.62 12.64
C LEU A 48 12.14 13.16 12.40
N LEU A 49 12.88 12.92 11.31
CA LEU A 49 13.45 11.63 10.94
C LEU A 49 14.91 11.80 10.50
N THR A 50 15.76 10.85 10.85
CA THR A 50 17.16 10.79 10.38
C THR A 50 17.49 9.42 9.78
N VAL A 51 18.34 9.40 8.75
CA VAL A 51 18.84 8.17 8.13
C VAL A 51 19.94 7.51 9.00
N GLU A 52 20.80 8.30 9.62
CA GLU A 52 21.88 7.82 10.50
C GLU A 52 21.34 6.89 11.60
N LYS A 53 21.96 5.71 11.76
CA LYS A 53 21.50 4.70 12.71
C LYS A 53 21.87 5.07 14.14
N LYS A 54 23.05 5.64 14.36
CA LYS A 54 23.50 6.02 15.70
C LYS A 54 22.75 7.26 16.17
N GLY A 55 21.93 7.11 17.22
CA GLY A 55 21.12 8.23 17.75
C GLY A 55 19.97 8.62 16.83
N LYS A 56 19.42 7.65 16.09
CA LYS A 56 18.36 7.85 15.11
C LYS A 56 17.16 8.56 15.73
N LYS A 57 16.74 9.66 15.09
CA LYS A 57 15.43 10.29 15.33
C LYS A 57 14.42 9.66 14.40
N ASN A 58 13.27 9.27 14.94
CA ASN A 58 12.15 8.79 14.16
C ASN A 58 10.86 9.12 14.91
N ILE A 59 10.18 10.20 14.50
CA ILE A 59 8.94 10.66 15.13
C ILE A 59 7.84 9.59 15.10
N PHE A 60 7.86 8.66 14.14
CA PHE A 60 6.82 7.64 14.00
C PHE A 60 7.06 6.41 14.90
N SER A 61 8.28 6.24 15.41
CA SER A 61 8.69 5.03 16.13
C SER A 61 7.80 4.77 17.35
N GLY A 62 7.08 3.66 17.35
CA GLY A 62 6.22 3.22 18.45
C GLY A 62 4.91 4.00 18.58
N ARG A 63 4.56 4.85 17.60
CA ARG A 63 3.34 5.68 17.59
C ARG A 63 2.33 5.17 16.57
N ILE A 64 1.10 5.67 16.63
CA ILE A 64 0.11 5.45 15.58
C ILE A 64 0.33 6.50 14.48
N LEU A 65 0.46 6.06 13.23
CA LEU A 65 0.46 6.95 12.06
C LEU A 65 -0.98 7.19 11.61
N GLU A 66 -1.45 8.43 11.66
CA GLU A 66 -2.78 8.80 11.19
C GLU A 66 -2.67 9.61 9.89
N ILE A 67 -3.44 9.24 8.87
CA ILE A 67 -3.34 9.83 7.53
C ILE A 67 -4.67 10.47 7.12
N GLU A 68 -4.61 11.71 6.65
CA GLU A 68 -5.75 12.47 6.13
C GLU A 68 -5.45 13.11 4.76
N GLY A 69 -6.52 13.57 4.09
CA GLY A 69 -6.43 14.40 2.88
C GLY A 69 -6.62 13.68 1.55
N LEU A 70 -6.84 12.36 1.58
CA LEU A 70 -7.05 11.52 0.39
C LEU A 70 -8.30 10.62 0.56
N PRO A 71 -9.49 11.20 0.84
CA PRO A 71 -10.62 10.42 1.33
C PRO A 71 -11.28 9.52 0.27
N ASP A 72 -11.05 9.79 -1.02
CA ASP A 72 -11.69 9.08 -2.14
C ASP A 72 -10.83 7.96 -2.74
N LEU A 73 -9.72 7.61 -2.10
CA LEU A 73 -8.91 6.46 -2.53
C LEU A 73 -9.72 5.17 -2.43
N LYS A 74 -9.50 4.25 -3.38
CA LYS A 74 -9.96 2.87 -3.24
C LYS A 74 -9.29 2.22 -2.03
N VAL A 75 -9.92 1.21 -1.43
CA VAL A 75 -9.41 0.59 -0.20
C VAL A 75 -8.03 -0.05 -0.43
N GLU A 76 -7.83 -0.69 -1.57
CA GLU A 76 -6.53 -1.25 -1.98
C GLU A 76 -5.46 -0.19 -2.25
N GLN A 77 -5.85 1.05 -2.58
CA GLN A 77 -4.93 2.17 -2.70
C GLN A 77 -4.58 2.72 -1.31
N ALA A 78 -5.57 2.87 -0.44
CA ALA A 78 -5.35 3.22 0.97
C ALA A 78 -4.37 2.26 1.65
N PHE A 79 -4.42 0.97 1.27
CA PHE A 79 -3.49 -0.05 1.75
C PHE A 79 -2.03 0.30 1.45
N GLU A 80 -1.70 0.91 0.30
CA GLU A 80 -0.32 1.32 -0.03
C GLU A 80 0.25 2.30 1.01
N LEU A 81 -0.57 3.20 1.57
CA LEU A 81 -0.14 4.11 2.63
C LEU A 81 -0.04 3.41 3.98
N THR A 82 -1.00 2.56 4.31
CA THR A 82 -1.05 1.90 5.63
C THR A 82 -0.03 0.78 5.78
N ASP A 83 0.26 0.03 4.71
CA ASP A 83 1.24 -1.06 4.71
C ASP A 83 2.65 -0.50 4.97
N ALA A 84 2.99 0.62 4.30
CA ALA A 84 4.27 1.30 4.47
C ALA A 84 4.51 1.93 5.85
N SER A 85 3.49 1.95 6.73
CA SER A 85 3.66 2.39 8.13
C SER A 85 4.58 1.45 8.91
N ALA A 86 4.68 0.18 8.49
CA ALA A 86 5.60 -0.80 9.07
C ALA A 86 7.06 -0.33 8.94
N GLU A 87 7.46 0.17 7.77
CA GLU A 87 8.78 0.73 7.52
C GLU A 87 9.05 2.01 8.33
N ARG A 88 8.01 2.68 8.86
CA ARG A 88 8.16 3.83 9.77
C ARG A 88 8.38 3.41 11.23
N SER A 89 8.38 2.10 11.52
CA SER A 89 8.34 1.57 12.89
C SER A 89 7.12 2.05 13.69
N ALA A 90 6.01 2.35 13.00
CA ALA A 90 4.76 2.71 13.65
C ALA A 90 4.16 1.47 14.35
N ALA A 91 3.47 1.68 15.47
CA ALA A 91 2.74 0.63 16.18
C ALA A 91 1.44 0.22 15.45
N GLY A 92 0.90 1.14 14.64
CA GLY A 92 -0.30 0.94 13.83
C GLY A 92 -0.52 2.12 12.90
N CYS A 93 -1.51 2.02 12.02
CA CYS A 93 -1.87 3.06 11.08
C CYS A 93 -3.39 3.20 10.93
N THR A 94 -3.85 4.41 10.67
CA THR A 94 -5.21 4.71 10.23
C THR A 94 -5.18 5.68 9.05
N ILE A 95 -6.18 5.59 8.18
CA ILE A 95 -6.37 6.52 7.07
C ILE A 95 -7.85 6.91 6.98
N LYS A 96 -8.12 8.21 6.93
CA LYS A 96 -9.47 8.75 6.80
C LYS A 96 -9.95 8.58 5.35
N LEU A 97 -11.00 7.79 5.18
CA LEU A 97 -11.67 7.57 3.89
C LEU A 97 -13.15 7.96 3.97
N ASN A 98 -13.71 8.30 2.82
CA ASN A 98 -15.15 8.40 2.63
C ASN A 98 -15.79 7.00 2.61
N LYS A 99 -17.11 6.95 2.75
CA LYS A 99 -17.87 5.69 2.82
C LYS A 99 -17.96 4.98 1.47
N GLU A 100 -17.94 5.72 0.37
CA GLU A 100 -18.21 5.21 -0.98
C GLU A 100 -17.18 4.15 -1.40
N PRO A 101 -15.85 4.37 -1.27
CA PRO A 101 -14.86 3.32 -1.56
C PRO A 101 -15.01 2.08 -0.67
N ILE A 102 -15.42 2.26 0.59
CA ILE A 102 -15.59 1.14 1.54
C ILE A 102 -16.81 0.30 1.17
N VAL A 103 -17.93 0.94 0.80
CA VAL A 103 -19.14 0.26 0.32
C VAL A 103 -18.85 -0.57 -0.92
N GLU A 104 -18.13 -0.01 -1.89
CA GLU A 104 -17.70 -0.72 -3.09
C GLU A 104 -16.85 -1.95 -2.74
N TYR A 105 -15.85 -1.78 -1.88
CA TYR A 105 -14.94 -2.85 -1.48
C TYR A 105 -15.66 -3.98 -0.73
N LEU A 106 -16.54 -3.65 0.23
CA LEU A 106 -17.31 -4.65 0.97
C LEU A 106 -18.30 -5.41 0.08
N THR A 107 -18.91 -4.73 -0.89
CA THR A 107 -19.81 -5.37 -1.86
C THR A 107 -19.06 -6.43 -2.67
N SER A 108 -17.86 -6.10 -3.16
CA SER A 108 -16.98 -7.05 -3.87
C SER A 108 -16.57 -8.22 -2.96
N ASN A 109 -16.15 -7.93 -1.72
CA ASN A 109 -15.68 -8.95 -0.78
C ASN A 109 -16.78 -9.93 -0.36
N ILE A 110 -18.03 -9.50 -0.23
CA ILE A 110 -19.15 -10.40 0.06
C ILE A 110 -19.29 -11.46 -1.03
N VAL A 111 -19.17 -11.08 -2.31
CA VAL A 111 -19.22 -12.02 -3.43
C VAL A 111 -18.04 -12.98 -3.37
N LEU A 112 -16.83 -12.48 -3.11
CA LEU A 112 -15.63 -13.30 -2.97
C LEU A 112 -15.76 -14.33 -1.84
N LEU A 113 -16.21 -13.92 -0.65
CA LEU A 113 -16.39 -14.82 0.49
C LEU A 113 -17.46 -15.88 0.23
N LYS A 114 -18.56 -15.52 -0.45
CA LYS A 114 -19.60 -16.48 -0.87
C LYS A 114 -19.05 -17.49 -1.88
N TRP A 115 -18.23 -17.04 -2.83
CA TRP A 115 -17.53 -17.92 -3.76
C TRP A 115 -16.55 -18.86 -3.04
N MET A 116 -15.76 -18.36 -2.08
CA MET A 116 -14.86 -19.20 -1.28
C MET A 116 -15.61 -20.30 -0.52
N ILE A 117 -16.81 -20.00 0.01
CA ILE A 117 -17.67 -21.01 0.65
C ILE A 117 -18.09 -22.09 -0.38
N ALA A 118 -18.48 -21.68 -1.59
CA ALA A 118 -18.88 -22.60 -2.65
C ALA A 118 -17.72 -23.52 -3.10
N GLU A 119 -16.50 -23.00 -3.11
CA GLU A 119 -15.27 -23.74 -3.42
C GLU A 119 -14.73 -24.58 -2.24
N GLY A 120 -15.42 -24.62 -1.11
CA GLY A 120 -15.05 -25.47 0.03
C GLY A 120 -13.87 -24.96 0.86
N TYR A 121 -13.61 -23.65 0.89
CA TYR A 121 -12.52 -23.07 1.71
C TYR A 121 -12.86 -23.08 3.21
N GLY A 122 -11.98 -23.70 4.01
CA GLY A 122 -11.85 -23.47 5.45
C GLY A 122 -13.13 -23.71 6.27
N ASP A 123 -13.28 -22.96 7.37
CA ASP A 123 -14.45 -23.03 8.24
C ASP A 123 -15.60 -22.17 7.68
N ARG A 124 -16.60 -22.86 7.12
CA ARG A 124 -17.78 -22.24 6.50
C ARG A 124 -18.51 -21.27 7.42
N ARG A 125 -18.71 -21.63 8.69
CA ARG A 125 -19.47 -20.82 9.67
C ARG A 125 -18.80 -19.47 9.90
N THR A 126 -17.47 -19.45 9.95
CA THR A 126 -16.67 -18.24 10.14
C THR A 126 -16.80 -17.30 8.94
N LEU A 127 -16.77 -17.84 7.71
CA LEU A 127 -16.97 -17.05 6.49
C LEU A 127 -18.40 -16.49 6.42
N GLU A 128 -19.42 -17.32 6.69
CA GLU A 128 -20.83 -16.89 6.71
C GLU A 128 -21.09 -15.78 7.74
N ARG A 129 -20.51 -15.91 8.94
CA ARG A 129 -20.62 -14.89 9.99
C ARG A 129 -19.97 -13.57 9.56
N ARG A 130 -18.83 -13.61 8.85
CA ARG A 130 -18.18 -12.40 8.33
C ARG A 130 -19.03 -11.74 7.24
N VAL A 131 -19.61 -12.52 6.33
CA VAL A 131 -20.52 -12.03 5.28
C VAL A 131 -21.70 -11.29 5.90
N GLN A 132 -22.38 -11.89 6.88
CA GLN A 132 -23.50 -11.25 7.59
C GLN A 132 -23.11 -9.94 8.27
N GLY A 133 -21.91 -9.89 8.86
CA GLY A 133 -21.37 -8.67 9.46
C GLY A 133 -21.15 -7.54 8.43
N MET A 134 -20.63 -7.87 7.25
CA MET A 134 -20.47 -6.92 6.14
C MET A 134 -21.82 -6.44 5.61
N GLU A 135 -22.77 -7.36 5.38
CA GLU A 135 -24.13 -7.03 4.93
C GLU A 135 -24.86 -6.13 5.94
N LYS A 136 -24.67 -6.38 7.26
CA LYS A 136 -25.23 -5.54 8.31
C LYS A 136 -24.66 -4.12 8.29
N TRP A 137 -23.34 -3.96 8.12
CA TRP A 137 -22.74 -2.63 8.01
C TRP A 137 -23.20 -1.90 6.74
N LEU A 138 -23.35 -2.61 5.61
CA LEU A 138 -23.86 -2.02 4.36
C LEU A 138 -25.31 -1.52 4.47
N ALA A 139 -26.12 -2.08 5.36
CA ALA A 139 -27.49 -1.63 5.61
C ALA A 139 -27.57 -0.29 6.36
N ASP A 140 -26.53 0.06 7.13
CA ASP A 140 -26.41 1.33 7.87
C ASP A 140 -24.92 1.72 7.97
N PRO A 141 -24.34 2.29 6.89
CA PRO A 141 -22.90 2.52 6.81
C PRO A 141 -22.48 3.73 7.66
N GLN A 142 -21.95 3.44 8.84
CA GLN A 142 -21.43 4.43 9.78
C GLN A 142 -19.90 4.34 9.86
N LEU A 143 -19.23 5.50 9.84
CA LEU A 143 -17.80 5.65 10.04
C LEU A 143 -17.54 6.54 11.24
N LEU A 144 -16.48 6.24 11.98
CA LEU A 144 -15.98 7.13 13.01
C LEU A 144 -15.15 8.25 12.36
N GLU A 145 -15.10 9.39 13.03
CA GLU A 145 -14.31 10.56 12.63
C GLU A 145 -13.52 11.05 13.84
N GLY A 146 -12.29 11.50 13.63
CA GLY A 146 -11.49 12.14 14.67
C GLY A 146 -12.07 13.51 15.03
N ASP A 147 -12.10 13.83 16.32
CA ASP A 147 -12.58 15.13 16.79
C ASP A 147 -11.69 16.27 16.29
N ALA A 148 -12.28 17.46 16.09
CA ALA A 148 -11.56 18.62 15.55
C ALA A 148 -10.44 19.14 16.46
N ASP A 149 -10.50 18.81 17.75
CA ASP A 149 -9.55 19.16 18.80
C ASP A 149 -8.65 17.98 19.22
N ALA A 150 -8.57 16.93 18.41
CA ALA A 150 -7.65 15.81 18.64
C ALA A 150 -6.19 16.29 18.75
N GLU A 151 -5.50 15.84 19.79
CA GLU A 151 -4.10 16.17 20.04
C GLU A 151 -3.17 15.14 19.39
N TYR A 152 -2.12 15.63 18.75
CA TYR A 152 -1.09 14.81 18.10
C TYR A 152 0.28 15.21 18.60
N ALA A 153 1.17 14.24 18.72
CA ALA A 153 2.55 14.52 19.12
C ALA A 153 3.36 15.26 18.05
N ALA A 154 2.97 15.09 16.79
CA ALA A 154 3.44 15.89 15.67
C ALA A 154 2.38 15.88 14.56
N VAL A 155 2.36 16.97 13.79
CA VAL A 155 1.55 17.11 12.57
C VAL A 155 2.49 17.41 11.41
N ILE A 156 2.39 16.64 10.33
CA ILE A 156 3.17 16.78 9.11
C ILE A 156 2.21 17.07 7.95
N ASP A 157 2.13 18.34 7.55
CA ASP A 157 1.40 18.74 6.35
C ASP A 157 2.27 18.57 5.09
N ILE A 158 1.73 17.90 4.08
CA ILE A 158 2.40 17.66 2.79
C ILE A 158 1.52 18.25 1.67
N ASP A 159 2.05 19.27 0.98
CA ASP A 159 1.40 19.83 -0.20
C ASP A 159 1.73 18.98 -1.45
N LEU A 160 0.69 18.43 -2.08
CA LEU A 160 0.83 17.63 -3.28
C LEU A 160 1.35 18.45 -4.47
N ALA A 161 1.24 19.78 -4.44
CA ALA A 161 1.83 20.66 -5.45
C ALA A 161 3.37 20.70 -5.40
N ASP A 162 3.97 20.36 -4.26
CA ASP A 162 5.42 20.36 -4.06
C ASP A 162 6.08 19.04 -4.49
N ILE A 163 5.29 17.99 -4.72
CA ILE A 163 5.77 16.70 -5.23
C ILE A 163 5.71 16.76 -6.77
N LYS A 164 6.84 17.10 -7.40
CA LYS A 164 6.93 17.37 -8.85
C LYS A 164 7.68 16.29 -9.64
N GLU A 165 8.31 15.37 -8.94
CA GLU A 165 9.00 14.22 -9.53
C GLU A 165 8.85 12.99 -8.63
N PRO A 166 9.07 11.78 -9.16
CA PRO A 166 9.00 10.56 -8.38
C PRO A 166 9.98 10.55 -7.20
N ILE A 167 9.58 9.89 -6.12
CA ILE A 167 10.37 9.76 -4.89
C ILE A 167 10.68 8.28 -4.69
N LEU A 168 11.95 7.97 -4.43
CA LEU A 168 12.43 6.60 -4.26
C LEU A 168 13.09 6.45 -2.89
N CYS A 169 13.11 5.23 -2.35
CA CYS A 169 14.00 4.89 -1.23
C CYS A 169 15.34 4.39 -1.79
N ALA A 170 16.45 4.96 -1.32
CA ALA A 170 17.79 4.56 -1.73
C ALA A 170 18.13 3.13 -1.26
N PRO A 171 19.13 2.48 -1.86
CA PRO A 171 19.46 1.08 -1.56
C PRO A 171 19.69 0.82 -0.06
N ASN A 172 19.03 -0.23 0.44
CA ASN A 172 19.22 -0.83 1.78
C ASN A 172 18.69 -0.02 2.97
N ASP A 173 18.02 1.12 2.77
CA ASP A 173 17.36 1.84 3.87
C ASP A 173 16.00 2.43 3.44
N PRO A 174 14.86 1.91 3.95
CA PRO A 174 13.55 2.43 3.58
C PRO A 174 13.31 3.87 4.07
N ASP A 175 14.11 4.36 5.02
CA ASP A 175 14.05 5.76 5.47
C ASP A 175 14.77 6.74 4.54
N ASP A 176 15.70 6.27 3.70
CA ASP A 176 16.52 7.13 2.83
C ASP A 176 15.74 7.52 1.56
N ALA A 177 14.68 8.30 1.73
CA ALA A 177 13.86 8.80 0.64
C ALA A 177 14.58 9.95 -0.11
N ARG A 178 14.66 9.83 -1.43
CA ARG A 178 15.35 10.76 -2.34
C ARG A 178 14.50 11.05 -3.57
N LEU A 179 14.76 12.19 -4.20
CA LEU A 179 14.11 12.53 -5.46
C LEU A 179 14.73 11.72 -6.61
N LEU A 180 13.98 11.46 -7.66
CA LEU A 180 14.50 10.81 -8.86
C LEU A 180 15.72 11.55 -9.42
N SER A 181 15.69 12.89 -9.44
CA SER A 181 16.79 13.74 -9.88
C SER A 181 18.09 13.55 -9.10
N ASP A 182 18.03 13.10 -7.84
CA ASP A 182 19.22 12.85 -7.01
C ASP A 182 19.91 11.52 -7.36
N VAL A 183 19.20 10.59 -7.98
CA VAL A 183 19.66 9.20 -8.22
C VAL A 183 19.57 8.77 -9.69
N GLN A 184 19.16 9.67 -10.59
CA GLN A 184 19.00 9.36 -12.00
C GLN A 184 20.33 8.95 -12.66
N GLY A 185 20.26 8.02 -13.60
CA GLY A 185 21.42 7.53 -14.35
C GLY A 185 22.07 6.28 -13.78
N GLU A 186 21.63 5.82 -12.60
CA GLU A 186 22.06 4.54 -12.05
C GLU A 186 21.69 3.37 -12.96
N LYS A 187 22.63 2.44 -13.13
CA LYS A 187 22.42 1.25 -13.95
C LYS A 187 21.55 0.25 -13.17
N ILE A 188 20.48 -0.20 -13.80
CA ILE A 188 19.59 -1.22 -13.25
C ILE A 188 19.84 -2.55 -13.94
N ASP A 189 20.12 -3.60 -13.16
CA ASP A 189 20.31 -4.96 -13.68
C ASP A 189 19.00 -5.78 -13.62
N GLU A 190 18.26 -5.66 -12.51
CA GLU A 190 17.00 -6.39 -12.28
C GLU A 190 15.89 -5.46 -11.78
N VAL A 191 14.64 -5.77 -12.12
CA VAL A 191 13.43 -5.05 -11.70
C VAL A 191 12.40 -6.06 -11.18
N PHE A 192 11.72 -5.72 -10.09
CA PHE A 192 10.66 -6.54 -9.52
C PHE A 192 9.35 -5.77 -9.39
N ILE A 193 8.24 -6.37 -9.83
CA ILE A 193 6.87 -5.85 -9.71
C ILE A 193 6.00 -6.97 -9.12
N GLY A 194 5.61 -6.85 -7.85
CA GLY A 194 4.70 -7.85 -7.26
C GLY A 194 4.73 -8.10 -5.76
N SER A 195 4.83 -7.06 -4.94
CA SER A 195 4.62 -7.20 -3.48
C SER A 195 3.15 -6.99 -3.09
N CYS A 196 2.82 -7.11 -1.80
CA CYS A 196 1.51 -6.76 -1.26
C CYS A 196 1.11 -5.30 -1.52
N MET A 197 2.08 -4.42 -1.74
CA MET A 197 1.87 -3.02 -2.14
C MET A 197 1.30 -2.87 -3.56
N THR A 198 1.16 -3.97 -4.30
CA THR A 198 0.65 -3.94 -5.67
C THR A 198 -0.78 -4.46 -5.76
N ASN A 199 -1.60 -3.83 -6.61
CA ASN A 199 -2.89 -4.29 -7.09
C ASN A 199 -2.85 -4.47 -8.63
N ILE A 200 -3.90 -5.06 -9.21
CA ILE A 200 -3.98 -5.34 -10.65
C ILE A 200 -3.72 -4.12 -11.55
N GLY A 201 -4.05 -2.91 -11.09
CA GLY A 201 -3.85 -1.66 -11.83
C GLY A 201 -2.38 -1.41 -12.18
N HIS A 202 -1.46 -1.73 -11.26
CA HIS A 202 -0.02 -1.57 -11.49
C HIS A 202 0.50 -2.50 -12.58
N PHE A 203 0.02 -3.75 -12.61
CA PHE A 203 0.38 -4.71 -13.66
C PHE A 203 -0.16 -4.29 -15.02
N ARG A 204 -1.39 -3.77 -15.09
CA ARG A 204 -1.95 -3.21 -16.32
C ARG A 204 -1.14 -2.01 -16.82
N ALA A 205 -0.73 -1.12 -15.92
CA ALA A 205 0.10 0.03 -16.25
C ALA A 205 1.48 -0.39 -16.79
N ALA A 206 2.17 -1.31 -16.08
CA ALA A 206 3.44 -1.88 -16.51
C ALA A 206 3.31 -2.57 -17.86
N GLY A 207 2.25 -3.37 -18.06
CA GLY A 207 1.96 -4.03 -19.32
C GLY A 207 1.81 -3.05 -20.49
N LYS A 208 1.04 -1.96 -20.31
CA LYS A 208 0.90 -0.93 -21.35
C LYS A 208 2.23 -0.27 -21.71
N LEU A 209 3.09 0.01 -20.71
CA LEU A 209 4.43 0.55 -20.96
C LEU A 209 5.29 -0.44 -21.78
N LEU A 210 5.25 -1.72 -21.44
CA LEU A 210 6.00 -2.76 -22.15
C LEU A 210 5.49 -2.98 -23.58
N ASP A 211 4.18 -2.95 -23.81
CA ASP A 211 3.61 -3.13 -25.16
C ASP A 211 3.95 -1.97 -26.10
N ASN A 212 4.08 -0.76 -25.56
CA ASN A 212 4.54 0.42 -26.30
C ASN A 212 6.02 0.33 -26.71
N HIS A 213 6.84 -0.46 -26.00
CA HIS A 213 8.27 -0.63 -26.25
C HIS A 213 8.61 -2.08 -26.58
N LYS A 214 8.35 -2.44 -27.85
CA LYS A 214 8.55 -3.81 -28.35
C LYS A 214 10.01 -4.23 -28.32
N GLY A 215 10.25 -5.48 -27.93
CA GLY A 215 11.57 -6.10 -27.85
C GLY A 215 11.80 -6.74 -26.50
N GLN A 216 12.97 -7.36 -26.32
CA GLN A 216 13.39 -7.83 -25.00
C GLN A 216 13.94 -6.67 -24.19
N LEU A 217 13.66 -6.71 -22.88
CA LEU A 217 14.21 -5.74 -21.95
C LEU A 217 15.73 -5.91 -21.81
N PRO A 218 16.48 -4.81 -21.63
CA PRO A 218 17.90 -4.87 -21.28
C PRO A 218 18.13 -5.34 -19.83
N THR A 219 17.07 -5.38 -19.02
CA THR A 219 17.07 -5.78 -17.61
C THR A 219 16.32 -7.09 -17.41
N ARG A 220 16.58 -7.76 -16.29
CA ARG A 220 15.77 -8.90 -15.87
C ARG A 220 14.54 -8.41 -15.11
N LEU A 221 13.38 -8.51 -15.75
CA LEU A 221 12.11 -8.17 -15.11
C LEU A 221 11.46 -9.40 -14.47
N TRP A 222 11.05 -9.25 -13.22
CA TRP A 222 10.27 -10.20 -12.45
C TRP A 222 8.87 -9.65 -12.18
N VAL A 223 7.85 -10.44 -12.50
CA VAL A 223 6.44 -10.07 -12.33
C VAL A 223 5.75 -11.11 -11.46
N ALA A 224 5.17 -10.70 -10.33
CA ALA A 224 4.50 -11.61 -9.40
C ALA A 224 3.13 -11.04 -8.98
N PRO A 225 2.03 -11.39 -9.64
CA PRO A 225 0.69 -10.97 -9.23
C PRO A 225 0.39 -11.39 -7.77
N PRO A 226 -0.23 -10.53 -6.95
CA PRO A 226 -0.37 -10.76 -5.51
C PRO A 226 -1.37 -11.87 -5.21
N THR A 227 -2.37 -12.10 -6.06
CA THR A 227 -3.34 -13.19 -5.88
C THR A 227 -3.51 -14.05 -7.14
N ARG A 228 -4.10 -15.24 -6.96
CA ARG A 228 -4.50 -16.09 -8.09
C ARG A 228 -5.61 -15.43 -8.95
N MET A 229 -6.44 -14.60 -8.34
CA MET A 229 -7.51 -13.87 -9.03
C MET A 229 -6.92 -12.81 -9.95
N ASP A 230 -5.91 -12.06 -9.48
CA ASP A 230 -5.19 -11.10 -10.33
C ASP A 230 -4.47 -11.79 -11.49
N ALA A 231 -3.79 -12.91 -11.19
CA ALA A 231 -3.12 -13.71 -12.22
C ALA A 231 -4.09 -14.21 -13.30
N ALA A 232 -5.26 -14.72 -12.90
CA ALA A 232 -6.30 -15.17 -13.82
C ALA A 232 -6.84 -14.02 -14.68
N GLN A 233 -7.17 -12.88 -14.06
CA GLN A 233 -7.68 -11.70 -14.75
C GLN A 233 -6.66 -11.12 -15.74
N LEU A 234 -5.39 -11.01 -15.34
CA LEU A 234 -4.30 -10.55 -16.22
C LEU A 234 -4.04 -11.52 -17.38
N THR A 235 -4.28 -12.81 -17.17
CA THR A 235 -4.19 -13.83 -18.23
C THR A 235 -5.33 -13.66 -19.22
N GLU A 236 -6.56 -13.51 -18.75
CA GLU A 236 -7.76 -13.29 -19.56
C GLU A 236 -7.66 -12.01 -20.41
N GLU A 237 -7.10 -10.94 -19.84
CA GLU A 237 -6.85 -9.67 -20.52
C GLU A 237 -5.64 -9.71 -21.47
N GLY A 238 -4.88 -10.81 -21.51
CA GLY A 238 -3.75 -10.99 -22.42
C GLY A 238 -2.43 -10.35 -21.96
N TYR A 239 -2.35 -9.78 -20.75
CA TYR A 239 -1.13 -9.16 -20.23
C TYR A 239 0.03 -10.14 -20.06
N TYR A 240 -0.26 -11.42 -19.80
CA TYR A 240 0.78 -12.47 -19.77
C TYR A 240 1.52 -12.59 -21.11
N SER A 241 0.83 -12.36 -22.25
CA SER A 241 1.48 -12.33 -23.56
C SER A 241 2.45 -11.16 -23.67
N VAL A 242 2.06 -9.99 -23.18
CA VAL A 242 2.90 -8.78 -23.18
C VAL A 242 4.16 -9.01 -22.34
N PHE A 243 4.00 -9.49 -21.10
CA PHE A 243 5.12 -9.81 -20.21
C PHE A 243 6.05 -10.89 -20.80
N GLY A 244 5.49 -11.94 -21.39
CA GLY A 244 6.29 -12.99 -22.03
C GLY A 244 7.11 -12.47 -23.21
N LYS A 245 6.51 -11.63 -24.08
CA LYS A 245 7.20 -11.02 -25.22
C LYS A 245 8.31 -10.06 -24.81
N SER A 246 8.17 -9.38 -23.68
CA SER A 246 9.21 -8.49 -23.14
C SER A 246 10.38 -9.26 -22.48
N GLY A 247 10.27 -10.59 -22.34
CA GLY A 247 11.27 -11.42 -21.65
C GLY A 247 11.13 -11.43 -20.13
N ALA A 248 9.98 -10.99 -19.59
CA ALA A 248 9.75 -10.99 -18.15
C ALA A 248 9.60 -12.41 -17.58
N ARG A 249 10.06 -12.61 -16.35
CA ARG A 249 9.88 -13.85 -15.58
C ARG A 249 8.67 -13.70 -14.68
N ILE A 250 7.63 -14.48 -14.96
CA ILE A 250 6.39 -14.45 -14.18
C ILE A 250 6.49 -15.49 -13.07
N GLY A 251 6.47 -15.03 -11.81
CA GLY A 251 6.50 -15.88 -10.62
C GLY A 251 5.11 -16.36 -10.22
N ASN A 252 5.05 -17.43 -9.42
CA ASN A 252 3.82 -17.80 -8.75
C ASN A 252 3.41 -16.69 -7.75
N PRO A 253 2.10 -16.46 -7.56
CA PRO A 253 1.63 -15.58 -6.50
C PRO A 253 2.29 -15.95 -5.17
N TRP A 254 2.76 -14.95 -4.42
CA TRP A 254 3.28 -15.02 -3.04
C TRP A 254 4.76 -15.37 -2.78
N LEU A 255 5.59 -15.72 -3.76
CA LEU A 255 6.85 -16.45 -3.46
C LEU A 255 8.19 -15.87 -3.95
N PHE A 256 8.27 -14.68 -4.54
CA PHE A 256 9.54 -14.17 -5.09
C PHE A 256 9.58 -12.64 -5.09
N PRO A 257 10.68 -11.93 -4.74
CA PRO A 257 11.76 -12.18 -3.79
C PRO A 257 11.58 -11.35 -2.49
N VAL A 258 10.34 -11.06 -2.07
CA VAL A 258 10.07 -10.19 -0.90
C VAL A 258 10.65 -10.77 0.40
N HIS A 259 10.86 -12.08 0.48
CA HIS A 259 11.40 -12.76 1.66
C HIS A 259 12.80 -13.38 1.48
N GLY A 260 13.48 -13.09 0.36
CA GLY A 260 14.79 -13.69 0.02
C GLY A 260 14.66 -15.06 -0.62
#